data_AF-A0A5C6SEG3-F1
#
_entry.id   AF-A0A5C6SEG3-F1
#
_cell.length_a   1.000
_cell.length_b   1.000
_cell.length_c   1.000
_cell.angle_alpha   90.00
_cell.angle_beta   90.00
_cell.angle_gamma   90.00
#
_symmetry.space_group_name_H-M   'P 1'
#
loop_
_entity.id
_entity.type
_entity.pdbx_description
1 polymer ?
#
loop_
_entity_poly.entity_id
_entity_poly.type
_entity_poly.pdbx_seq_one_letter_code
_entity_poly.pdbx_strand_id
1 'polypeptide(L)' 'MESIVQLNQEHQMLLCRLCKTAVRPGAGIESHFRQEHQLKGRVLKDIKNYYGSMELADPKFDPISS' A
#
# COMPACT_ATOMS: atom_id res chain seq x y z
N MET A 1 1.48 -3.59 -13.57
CA MET A 1 1.20 -3.40 -12.12
C MET A 1 0.17 -2.31 -11.88
N GLU A 2 0.22 -1.20 -12.63
CA GLU A 2 -0.67 -0.03 -12.53
C GLU A 2 -2.18 -0.34 -12.73
N SER A 3 -2.52 -1.50 -13.30
CA SER A 3 -3.91 -1.97 -13.43
C SER A 3 -4.49 -2.54 -12.13
N ILE A 4 -3.66 -2.86 -11.14
CA ILE A 4 -4.08 -3.52 -9.88
C ILE A 4 -4.10 -2.53 -8.72
N VAL A 5 -3.07 -1.68 -8.65
CA VAL A 5 -2.88 -0.71 -7.58
C VAL A 5 -2.43 0.62 -8.18
N GLN A 6 -2.91 1.71 -7.59
CA GLN A 6 -2.48 3.06 -7.90
C GLN A 6 -2.01 3.73 -6.60
N LEU A 7 -0.84 4.37 -6.64
CA LEU A 7 -0.39 5.18 -5.52
C LEU A 7 -1.11 6.52 -5.51
N ASN A 8 -1.71 6.87 -4.39
CA ASN A 8 -2.14 8.23 -4.09
C ASN A 8 -0.99 8.95 -3.39
N GLN A 9 -0.25 9.76 -4.14
CA GLN A 9 0.94 10.47 -3.63
C GLN A 9 0.58 11.49 -2.56
N GLU A 10 -0.59 12.13 -2.66
CA GLU A 10 -1.03 13.16 -1.72
C GLU A 10 -1.26 12.61 -0.31
N HIS A 11 -1.78 11.38 -0.22
CA HIS A 11 -2.14 10.74 1.04
C HIS A 11 -1.16 9.61 1.43
N GLN A 12 -0.16 9.33 0.59
CA GLN A 12 0.75 8.19 0.71
C GLN A 12 0.02 6.84 0.93
N MET A 13 -1.11 6.65 0.22
CA MET A 13 -1.94 5.44 0.32
C MET A 13 -2.03 4.72 -1.02
N LEU A 14 -2.23 3.41 -0.99
CA LEU A 14 -2.43 2.61 -2.19
C LEU A 14 -3.91 2.44 -2.46
N LEU A 15 -4.40 2.88 -3.61
CA LEU A 15 -5.75 2.59 -4.07
C LEU A 15 -5.75 1.25 -4.80
N CYS A 16 -6.42 0.25 -4.23
CA CYS A 16 -6.69 -0.99 -4.92
C CYS A 16 -7.72 -0.74 -6.01
N ARG A 17 -7.34 -0.91 -7.28
CA ARG A 17 -8.26 -0.70 -8.43
C ARG A 17 -9.26 -1.84 -8.62
N LEU A 18 -9.04 -2.99 -7.98
CA LEU A 18 -9.95 -4.15 -8.05
C LEU A 18 -11.23 -3.91 -7.24
N CYS A 19 -11.11 -3.44 -6.00
CA CYS A 19 -12.24 -3.16 -5.10
C CYS A 19 -12.49 -1.67 -4.85
N LYS A 20 -11.65 -0.79 -5.39
CA LYS A 20 -11.68 0.67 -5.15
C LYS A 20 -11.49 1.06 -3.67
N THR A 21 -10.74 0.25 -2.92
CA THR A 21 -10.45 0.47 -1.50
C THR A 21 -9.05 1.05 -1.29
N ALA A 22 -8.92 1.94 -0.30
CA ALA A 22 -7.62 2.42 0.15
C ALA A 22 -6.93 1.37 1.04
N VAL A 23 -5.70 1.02 0.67
CA VAL A 23 -4.84 0.04 1.30
C VAL A 23 -3.63 0.77 1.84
N ARG A 24 -3.28 0.49 3.10
CA ARG A 24 -2.06 1.02 3.69
C ARG A 24 -0.84 0.32 3.10
N PRO A 25 0.18 1.06 2.60
CA PRO A 25 1.46 0.47 2.23
C PRO A 25 2.13 -0.28 3.39
N GLY A 26 3.11 -1.14 3.09
CA GLY A 26 3.72 -2.02 4.08
C GLY A 26 2.87 -3.26 4.40
N ALA A 27 2.59 -3.50 5.69
CA ALA A 27 1.93 -4.73 6.15
C ALA A 27 0.49 -4.91 5.64
N GLY A 28 -0.22 -3.81 5.34
CA GLY A 28 -1.59 -3.84 4.83
C GLY A 28 -1.72 -4.40 3.41
N ILE A 29 -0.66 -4.29 2.60
CA ILE A 29 -0.63 -4.79 1.22
C ILE A 29 -0.84 -6.30 1.20
N GLU A 30 -0.03 -7.05 1.95
CA GLU A 30 -0.07 -8.50 1.88
C GLU A 30 -1.42 -9.05 2.34
N SER A 31 -1.94 -8.56 3.47
CA SER A 31 -3.25 -8.96 3.98
C SER A 31 -4.37 -8.66 2.99
N HIS A 32 -4.45 -7.45 2.45
CA HIS A 32 -5.53 -7.07 1.54
C HIS A 32 -5.48 -7.88 0.24
N PHE A 33 -4.36 -7.86 -0.48
CA PHE A 33 -4.29 -8.48 -1.80
C PHE A 33 -4.33 -10.01 -1.75
N ARG A 34 -3.81 -10.62 -0.67
CA ARG A 34 -3.85 -12.07 -0.50
C ARG A 34 -5.20 -12.59 -0.01
N GLN A 35 -5.88 -11.88 0.90
CA GLN A 35 -7.15 -12.35 1.45
C GLN A 35 -8.34 -11.93 0.57
N GLU A 36 -8.42 -10.66 0.17
CA GLU A 36 -9.57 -10.13 -0.57
C GLU A 36 -9.54 -10.52 -2.06
N HIS A 37 -8.34 -10.56 -2.64
CA HIS A 37 -8.16 -10.77 -4.09
C HIS A 37 -7.44 -12.08 -4.43
N GLN A 38 -7.02 -12.86 -3.42
CA GLN A 38 -6.29 -14.12 -3.59
C GLN A 38 -5.07 -14.00 -4.52
N LEU A 39 -4.48 -12.80 -4.61
CA LEU A 39 -3.28 -12.56 -5.39
C LEU A 39 -2.11 -13.31 -4.74
N LYS A 40 -1.31 -13.95 -5.59
CA LYS A 40 -0.21 -14.82 -5.18
C LYS A 40 0.91 -14.81 -6.21
N GLY A 41 2.06 -15.33 -5.80
CA GLY A 41 3.23 -15.44 -6.66
C GLY A 41 3.87 -14.08 -6.99
N ARG A 42 4.31 -13.91 -8.24
CA ARG A 42 5.09 -12.74 -8.66
C ARG A 42 4.35 -11.43 -8.48
N VAL A 43 3.05 -11.38 -8.77
CA VAL A 43 2.26 -10.14 -8.69
C VAL A 43 2.25 -9.58 -7.28
N LEU A 44 1.91 -10.39 -6.27
CA LEU A 44 1.89 -9.94 -4.87
C LEU A 44 3.30 -9.54 -4.39
N LYS A 45 4.32 -10.32 -4.76
CA LYS A 45 5.71 -10.04 -4.41
C LYS A 45 6.17 -8.69 -4.98
N ASP A 46 5.83 -8.43 -6.24
CA ASP A 46 6.20 -7.19 -6.92
C ASP A 46 5.50 -5.99 -6.24
N ILE A 47 4.19 -6.07 -5.95
CA ILE A 47 3.45 -4.98 -5.27
C ILE A 47 4.09 -4.68 -3.90
N LYS A 48 4.39 -5.73 -3.13
CA LYS A 48 5.07 -5.61 -1.84
C LYS A 48 6.47 -5.04 -1.97
N ASN A 49 7.22 -5.39 -3.01
CA ASN A 49 8.57 -4.89 -3.22
C ASN A 49 8.58 -3.39 -3.57
N TYR A 50 7.65 -2.95 -4.42
CA TYR A 50 7.55 -1.56 -4.83
C TYR A 50 6.98 -0.64 -3.74
N TYR A 51 5.93 -1.08 -3.05
CA TYR A 51 5.19 -0.22 -2.11
C TYR A 51 5.33 -0.64 -0.64
N GLY A 52 5.99 -1.75 -0.34
CA GLY A 52 6.22 -2.20 1.04
C GLY A 52 7.30 -1.40 1.76
N SER A 53 8.25 -0.83 1.01
CA SER A 53 9.29 0.06 1.52
C SER A 53 8.85 1.52 1.61
N MET A 54 7.63 1.83 1.17
CA MET A 54 7.04 3.15 1.30
C MET A 54 6.64 3.29 2.77
N GLU A 55 7.59 3.79 3.56
CA GLU A 55 7.42 4.02 4.99
C GLU A 55 6.14 4.85 5.16
N LEU A 56 5.14 4.25 5.81
CA LEU A 56 4.01 5.00 6.32
C LEU A 56 4.62 5.97 7.32
N ALA A 57 4.78 7.24 6.93
CA ALA A 57 4.99 8.27 7.92
C ALA A 57 3.78 8.19 8.85
N ASP A 58 3.96 7.60 10.02
CA ASP A 58 3.00 7.68 11.10
C ASP A 58 2.71 9.19 11.26
N PRO A 59 1.45 9.66 11.12
CA PRO A 59 1.10 11.07 11.37
C PRO A 59 1.24 11.45 12.86
N LYS A 60 2.08 10.73 13.61
CA LYS A 60 2.38 10.88 15.02
C LYS A 60 3.88 10.99 15.25
N PHE A 61 4.56 11.85 14.50
CA PHE A 61 5.67 12.58 15.07
C PHE A 61 5.70 13.95 14.41
N ASP A 62 5.12 14.92 15.11
CA ASP A 62 5.55 16.30 15.07
C ASP A 62 6.75 16.36 16.05
N PRO A 63 8.02 16.20 15.60
CA PRO A 63 9.13 16.60 16.43
C PRO A 63 9.14 18.12 16.45
N ILE A 64 8.45 18.66 17.44
CA ILE A 64 8.88 19.83 18.19
C ILE A 64 8.70 21.16 17.44
N SER A 65 7.63 21.85 17.83
CA SER A 65 7.65 23.29 18.14
C SER A 65 9.03 23.73 18.66
N SER A 66 9.79 24.50 17.88
CA SER A 66 10.93 25.29 18.36
C SER A 66 10.91 26.66 17.71
#